data_AF-A0A177L9L3-F1
#
_entry.id   AF-A0A177L9L3-F1
#
_cell.length_a   1.000
_cell.length_b   1.000
_cell.length_c   1.000
_cell.angle_alpha   90.00
_cell.angle_beta   90.00
_cell.angle_gamma   90.00
#
_symmetry.space_group_name_H-M   'P 1'
#
loop_
_entity.id
_entity.type
_entity.pdbx_description
1 polymer ?
#
loop_
_entity_poly.entity_id
_entity_poly.type
_entity_poly.pdbx_seq_one_letter_code
_entity_poly.pdbx_strand_id
1 'polypeptide(L)'
;MANWNEIRTEWETTKITLASLAEKHDIKLGTLKSRKSREGWSRDLTEKGATINKKVASNKKDAILKKRKEQRNRSGNPNPSHKFPDHNSFQTKHGLFSKFLHAEQVEIMEASKDMEIPEYLWFQIQVKFSAIVRMQKIMVVEDENDHLKEESGSSWGDGSSSESFKVSFAYERYESYIKAQTRAMAEFRNLTKQFLELAHDEDERRLKLEQMQIGIDKTKAELDKISNSDGDKPIEVIIKRKGESL
;
A
#
# COMPACT_ATOMS: atom_id res chain seq x y z
N MET A 1 22.53 -26.29 -63.61
CA MET A 1 22.21 -25.47 -62.43
C MET A 1 22.05 -24.04 -62.94
N ALA A 2 20.93 -23.36 -62.65
CA ALA A 2 20.67 -22.04 -63.22
C ALA A 2 21.77 -21.02 -62.83
N ASN A 3 22.29 -20.28 -63.82
CA ASN A 3 23.34 -19.29 -63.59
C ASN A 3 22.74 -17.96 -63.11
N TRP A 4 22.66 -17.78 -61.80
CA TRP A 4 21.99 -16.63 -61.17
C TRP A 4 22.64 -15.28 -61.48
N ASN A 5 23.95 -15.25 -61.75
CA ASN A 5 24.65 -14.02 -62.10
C ASN A 5 24.20 -13.51 -63.47
N GLU A 6 24.09 -14.41 -64.46
CA GLU A 6 23.59 -14.08 -65.80
C GLU A 6 22.15 -13.59 -65.73
N ILE A 7 21.28 -14.29 -65.00
CA ILE A 7 19.87 -13.92 -64.82
C ILE A 7 19.74 -12.53 -64.18
N ARG A 8 20.57 -12.23 -63.18
CA ARG A 8 20.60 -10.92 -62.53
C ARG A 8 21.03 -9.83 -63.52
N THR A 9 22.12 -10.04 -64.26
CA THR A 9 22.60 -9.06 -65.24
C THR A 9 21.58 -8.84 -66.36
N GLU A 10 20.90 -9.88 -66.84
CA GLU A 10 19.83 -9.76 -67.83
C GLU A 10 18.64 -8.96 -67.27
N TRP A 11 18.26 -9.19 -66.00
CA TRP A 11 17.21 -8.42 -65.33
C TRP A 11 17.57 -6.93 -65.16
N GLU A 12 18.81 -6.63 -64.79
CA GLU A 12 19.27 -5.26 -64.52
C GLU A 12 19.52 -4.48 -65.82
N THR A 13 19.90 -5.14 -66.92
CA THR A 13 20.19 -4.50 -68.21
C THR A 13 19.00 -4.42 -69.16
N THR A 14 18.05 -5.36 -69.08
CA THR A 14 16.95 -5.45 -70.07
C THR A 14 15.59 -5.01 -69.50
N LYS A 15 14.72 -4.51 -70.38
CA LYS A 15 13.33 -4.14 -70.03
C LYS A 15 12.37 -5.35 -70.05
N ILE A 16 12.83 -6.54 -69.65
CA ILE A 16 12.03 -7.77 -69.68
C ILE A 16 11.14 -7.85 -68.41
N THR A 17 10.00 -8.56 -68.49
CA THR A 17 9.16 -8.84 -67.32
C THR A 17 9.68 -10.07 -66.55
N LEU A 18 9.41 -10.15 -65.24
CA LEU A 18 9.84 -11.30 -64.44
C LEU A 18 9.24 -12.63 -64.94
N ALA A 19 8.07 -12.60 -65.58
CA ALA A 19 7.43 -13.78 -66.16
C ALA A 19 8.21 -14.29 -67.39
N SER A 20 8.55 -13.38 -68.31
CA SER A 20 9.32 -13.75 -69.50
C SER A 20 10.75 -14.16 -69.16
N LEU A 21 11.37 -13.59 -68.10
CA LEU A 21 12.69 -14.02 -67.62
C LEU A 21 12.63 -15.42 -66.99
N ALA A 22 11.54 -15.72 -66.27
CA ALA A 22 11.31 -17.04 -65.69
C ALA A 22 11.14 -18.13 -66.75
N GLU A 23 10.38 -17.86 -67.82
CA GLU A 23 10.19 -18.78 -68.95
C GLU A 23 11.48 -19.03 -69.74
N LYS A 24 12.28 -17.99 -70.00
CA LYS A 24 13.57 -18.12 -70.72
C LYS A 24 14.58 -19.04 -70.02
N HIS A 25 14.61 -19.00 -68.69
CA HIS A 25 15.57 -19.75 -67.89
C HIS A 25 14.99 -21.04 -67.30
N ASP A 26 13.75 -21.40 -67.65
CA ASP A 26 12.99 -22.54 -67.12
C ASP A 26 12.94 -22.57 -65.58
N ILE A 27 12.69 -21.39 -64.98
CA ILE A 27 12.62 -21.21 -63.52
C ILE A 27 11.21 -20.85 -63.11
N LYS A 28 10.71 -21.45 -62.03
CA LYS A 28 9.43 -21.05 -61.44
C LYS A 28 9.46 -19.56 -61.04
N LEU A 29 8.48 -18.79 -61.50
CA LEU A 29 8.32 -17.35 -61.21
C LEU A 29 8.49 -17.00 -59.72
N GLY A 30 7.98 -17.85 -58.82
CA GLY A 30 8.09 -17.65 -57.37
C GLY A 30 9.52 -17.68 -56.86
N THR A 31 10.36 -18.57 -57.41
CA THR A 31 11.78 -18.69 -57.07
C THR A 31 12.55 -17.44 -57.50
N LEU A 32 12.26 -16.94 -58.70
CA LEU A 32 12.84 -15.72 -59.25
C LEU A 32 12.48 -14.48 -58.41
N LYS A 33 11.21 -14.34 -58.01
CA LYS A 33 10.74 -13.25 -57.12
C LYS A 33 11.44 -13.26 -55.76
N SER A 34 11.60 -14.44 -55.16
CA SER A 34 12.27 -14.61 -53.86
C SER A 34 13.75 -14.21 -53.93
N ARG A 35 14.48 -14.68 -54.95
CA ARG A 35 15.90 -14.36 -55.17
C ARG A 35 16.11 -12.86 -55.41
N LYS A 36 15.30 -12.25 -56.29
CA LYS A 36 15.32 -10.80 -56.54
C LYS A 36 15.19 -9.96 -55.26
N SER A 37 14.33 -10.40 -54.32
CA SER A 37 14.15 -9.73 -53.03
C SER A 37 15.35 -9.92 -52.11
N ARG A 38 15.83 -11.16 -51.96
CA ARG A 38 16.95 -11.51 -51.07
C ARG A 38 18.29 -10.89 -51.48
N GLU A 39 18.51 -10.75 -52.77
CA GLU A 39 19.76 -10.25 -53.35
C GLU A 39 19.69 -8.79 -53.82
N GLY A 40 18.54 -8.14 -53.61
CA GLY A 40 18.36 -6.71 -53.85
C GLY A 40 18.55 -6.28 -55.31
N TRP A 41 18.07 -7.07 -56.28
CA TRP A 41 18.25 -6.70 -57.70
C TRP A 41 17.45 -5.43 -58.02
N SER A 42 18.16 -4.40 -58.48
CA SER A 42 17.61 -3.09 -58.84
C SER A 42 17.72 -2.87 -60.34
N ARG A 43 16.60 -2.60 -61.00
CA ARG A 43 16.62 -2.05 -62.35
C ARG A 43 16.43 -0.55 -62.21
N ASP A 44 17.47 0.22 -62.50
CA ASP A 44 17.36 1.67 -62.57
C ASP A 44 16.39 2.03 -63.70
N LEU A 45 15.60 3.08 -63.48
CA LEU A 45 14.57 3.64 -64.35
C LEU A 45 13.15 3.07 -64.14
N THR A 46 12.47 3.60 -63.13
CA THR A 46 11.41 4.60 -63.36
C THR A 46 11.00 5.18 -62.01
N GLU A 47 11.06 6.51 -61.88
CA GLU A 47 10.43 7.24 -60.78
C GLU A 47 8.94 6.86 -60.74
N LYS A 48 8.59 5.90 -59.88
CA LYS A 48 7.19 5.54 -59.66
C LYS A 48 6.57 6.62 -58.78
N GLY A 49 5.93 7.59 -59.43
CA GLY A 49 5.14 8.66 -58.82
C GLY A 49 3.83 8.22 -58.14
N ALA A 50 3.83 7.10 -57.43
CA ALA A 50 2.73 6.63 -56.59
C ALA A 50 3.31 5.52 -55.70
N THR A 51 3.46 5.63 -54.38
CA THR A 51 2.75 6.37 -53.35
C THR A 51 3.78 6.93 -52.38
N ILE A 52 3.95 8.26 -52.33
CA ILE A 52 4.52 8.87 -51.13
C ILE A 52 3.43 8.70 -50.07
N ASN A 53 3.59 7.70 -49.19
CA ASN A 53 2.85 7.70 -47.93
C ASN A 53 3.15 9.02 -47.26
N LYS A 54 2.20 9.95 -47.31
CA LYS A 54 2.24 11.23 -46.61
C LYS A 54 2.16 10.89 -45.13
N LYS A 55 3.28 10.48 -44.54
CA LYS A 55 3.47 10.49 -43.10
C LYS A 55 3.28 11.95 -42.71
N VAL A 56 2.11 12.26 -42.15
CA VAL A 56 1.81 13.55 -41.53
C VAL A 56 2.58 13.61 -40.20
N ALA A 57 3.90 13.50 -40.29
CA ALA A 57 4.82 13.93 -39.26
C ALA A 57 5.39 15.23 -39.80
N SER A 58 5.06 16.35 -39.17
CA SER A 58 5.65 17.64 -39.47
C SER A 58 7.16 17.53 -39.33
N ASN A 59 7.88 17.46 -40.45
CA ASN A 59 9.31 17.67 -40.41
C ASN A 59 9.52 19.16 -40.14
N LYS A 60 9.88 19.49 -38.89
CA LYS A 60 10.45 20.77 -38.51
C LYS A 60 11.65 21.03 -39.42
N LYS A 61 11.42 21.80 -40.48
CA LYS A 61 12.49 22.37 -41.30
C LYS A 61 13.08 23.58 -40.56
N ASP A 62 14.39 23.51 -40.39
CA ASP A 62 15.30 24.66 -40.46
C ASP A 62 15.14 25.76 -39.42
N ALA A 63 15.50 25.43 -38.17
CA ALA A 63 15.89 26.42 -37.16
C ALA A 63 17.33 26.21 -36.66
N ILE A 64 18.23 25.67 -37.49
CA ILE A 64 19.64 25.40 -37.13
C ILE A 64 20.55 26.64 -37.28
N LEU A 65 20.00 27.82 -37.57
CA LEU A 65 20.75 29.09 -37.51
C LEU A 65 20.06 30.19 -36.67
N LYS A 66 19.20 29.82 -35.71
CA LYS A 66 18.91 30.74 -34.61
C LYS A 66 19.99 30.56 -33.56
N LYS A 67 20.96 31.50 -33.60
CA LYS A 67 21.82 31.96 -32.51
C LYS A 67 21.46 31.21 -31.22
N ARG A 68 22.29 30.27 -30.77
CA ARG A 68 22.15 29.67 -29.44
C ARG A 68 22.09 30.85 -28.47
N LYS A 69 20.87 31.30 -28.12
CA LYS A 69 20.63 31.93 -26.85
C LYS A 69 21.13 30.86 -25.91
N GLU A 70 22.25 31.12 -25.27
CA GLU A 70 22.70 30.37 -24.11
C GLU A 70 21.41 29.97 -23.39
N GLN A 71 21.19 28.66 -23.25
CA GLN A 71 20.13 28.20 -22.39
C GLN A 71 20.55 28.74 -21.03
N ARG A 72 20.09 29.95 -20.70
CA ARG A 72 19.98 30.40 -19.33
C ARG A 72 19.29 29.22 -18.69
N ASN A 73 20.04 28.48 -17.87
CA ASN A 73 19.48 27.51 -16.96
C ASN A 73 18.24 28.19 -16.45
N ARG A 74 17.05 27.74 -16.88
CA ARG A 74 15.82 28.21 -16.28
C ARG A 74 16.07 27.79 -14.86
N SER A 75 16.42 28.75 -14.00
CA SER A 75 16.46 28.54 -12.58
C SER A 75 15.05 28.02 -12.32
N GLY A 76 14.94 26.69 -12.20
CA GLY A 76 13.73 26.08 -11.66
C GLY A 76 13.43 26.88 -10.42
N ASN A 77 12.14 27.19 -10.21
CA ASN A 77 11.70 27.96 -9.06
C ASN A 77 12.58 27.60 -7.85
N PRO A 78 13.43 28.52 -7.33
CA PRO A 78 14.47 28.17 -6.38
C PRO A 78 13.90 27.58 -5.09
N ASN A 79 12.59 27.74 -4.90
CA ASN A 79 11.81 27.04 -3.90
C ASN A 79 10.54 26.45 -4.54
N PRO A 80 10.58 25.26 -5.18
CA PRO A 80 9.37 24.64 -5.68
C PRO A 80 8.48 24.33 -4.47
N SER A 81 7.33 25.00 -4.35
CA SER A 81 6.30 24.57 -3.41
C SER A 81 6.00 23.11 -3.73
N HIS A 82 6.04 22.21 -2.73
CA HIS A 82 5.70 20.81 -2.92
C HIS A 82 4.33 20.74 -3.61
N LYS A 83 4.32 20.45 -4.92
CA LYS A 83 3.10 20.28 -5.72
C LYS A 83 2.53 18.87 -5.60
N PHE A 84 3.27 17.99 -4.94
CA PHE A 84 2.74 16.75 -4.41
C PHE A 84 1.92 17.15 -3.19
N PRO A 85 0.59 16.97 -3.22
CA PRO A 85 -0.20 17.15 -2.03
C PRO A 85 0.23 16.09 -1.03
N ASP A 86 0.06 16.41 0.24
CA ASP A 86 0.31 15.44 1.30
C ASP A 86 -0.60 14.22 1.08
N HIS A 87 -0.03 13.02 1.13
CA HIS A 87 -0.73 11.74 0.96
C HIS A 87 -1.39 11.53 -0.43
N ASN A 88 -2.30 10.56 -0.53
CA ASN A 88 -3.03 10.23 -1.77
C ASN A 88 -4.18 11.21 -2.07
N SER A 89 -3.94 12.51 -1.85
CA SER A 89 -4.94 13.58 -1.97
C SER A 89 -5.49 13.78 -3.39
N PHE A 90 -4.82 13.24 -4.41
CA PHE A 90 -5.30 13.33 -5.80
C PHE A 90 -6.39 12.29 -6.10
N GLN A 91 -6.36 11.14 -5.44
CA GLN A 91 -7.30 10.05 -5.66
C GLN A 91 -8.61 10.29 -4.91
N THR A 92 -8.53 10.88 -3.71
CA THR A 92 -9.71 11.27 -2.91
C THR A 92 -10.60 12.30 -3.61
N LYS A 93 -10.12 13.04 -4.63
CA LYS A 93 -10.91 14.07 -5.33
C LYS A 93 -11.93 13.52 -6.34
N HIS A 94 -11.85 12.23 -6.73
CA HIS A 94 -12.56 11.74 -7.92
C HIS A 94 -13.43 10.48 -7.75
N GLY A 95 -13.78 10.06 -6.52
CA GLY A 95 -14.66 8.89 -6.26
C GLY A 95 -16.14 9.21 -6.00
N LEU A 96 -17.03 8.24 -6.22
CA LEU A 96 -18.48 8.34 -5.89
C LEU A 96 -18.72 8.75 -4.42
N PHE A 97 -17.90 8.22 -3.51
CA PHE A 97 -18.03 8.46 -2.06
C PHE A 97 -17.38 9.76 -1.57
N SER A 98 -16.48 10.36 -2.36
CA SER A 98 -15.80 11.63 -2.02
C SER A 98 -16.77 12.80 -1.81
N LYS A 99 -17.96 12.74 -2.42
CA LYS A 99 -18.99 13.77 -2.27
C LYS A 99 -19.65 13.78 -0.88
N PHE A 100 -19.60 12.66 -0.17
CA PHE A 100 -20.38 12.44 1.05
C PHE A 100 -19.52 12.08 2.25
N LEU A 101 -18.30 11.56 2.02
CA LEU A 101 -17.39 11.08 3.05
C LEU A 101 -16.14 11.94 3.14
N HIS A 102 -15.54 11.99 4.32
CA HIS A 102 -14.25 12.64 4.53
C HIS A 102 -13.12 11.89 3.80
N ALA A 103 -12.03 12.60 3.49
CA ALA A 103 -10.90 12.04 2.73
C ALA A 103 -10.35 10.73 3.36
N GLU A 104 -10.19 10.72 4.68
CA GLU A 104 -9.72 9.54 5.43
C GLU A 104 -10.66 8.34 5.31
N GLN A 105 -11.98 8.58 5.29
CA GLN A 105 -12.99 7.54 5.17
C GLN A 105 -12.97 6.90 3.77
N VAL A 106 -12.76 7.71 2.73
CA VAL A 106 -12.61 7.24 1.35
C VAL A 106 -11.35 6.39 1.20
N GLU A 107 -10.23 6.82 1.78
CA GLU A 107 -8.98 6.08 1.75
C GLU A 107 -9.11 4.72 2.44
N ILE A 108 -9.76 4.67 3.62
CA ILE A 108 -10.05 3.41 4.32
C ILE A 108 -10.92 2.49 3.46
N MET A 109 -11.99 3.03 2.86
CA MET A 109 -12.89 2.23 2.01
C MET A 109 -12.20 1.69 0.77
N GLU A 110 -11.35 2.48 0.12
CA GLU A 110 -10.56 2.01 -1.02
C GLU A 110 -9.56 0.93 -0.61
N ALA A 111 -8.87 1.12 0.52
CA ALA A 111 -7.92 0.14 1.05
C ALA A 111 -8.59 -1.18 1.44
N SER A 112 -9.83 -1.15 1.93
CA SER A 112 -10.59 -2.34 2.33
C SER A 112 -11.46 -2.95 1.23
N LYS A 113 -11.53 -2.34 0.04
CA LYS A 113 -12.51 -2.71 -0.99
C LYS A 113 -12.37 -4.16 -1.49
N ASP A 114 -11.12 -4.63 -1.58
CA ASP A 114 -10.79 -5.93 -2.13
C ASP A 114 -10.50 -6.98 -1.04
N MET A 115 -10.71 -6.65 0.24
CA MET A 115 -10.54 -7.60 1.35
C MET A 115 -11.74 -8.54 1.46
N GLU A 116 -11.46 -9.81 1.71
CA GLU A 116 -12.51 -10.75 2.10
C GLU A 116 -12.97 -10.50 3.54
N ILE A 117 -14.18 -10.95 3.88
CA ILE A 117 -14.77 -10.77 5.22
C ILE A 117 -13.84 -11.32 6.33
N PRO A 118 -13.26 -12.54 6.22
CA PRO A 118 -12.34 -13.05 7.23
C PRO A 118 -11.06 -12.22 7.37
N GLU A 119 -10.54 -11.67 6.27
CA GLU A 119 -9.35 -10.81 6.28
C GLU A 119 -9.63 -9.48 6.97
N TYR A 120 -10.79 -8.90 6.69
CA TYR A 120 -11.24 -7.68 7.35
C TYR A 120 -11.45 -7.89 8.86
N LEU A 121 -12.10 -8.99 9.26
CA LEU A 121 -12.23 -9.36 10.68
C LEU A 121 -10.86 -9.55 11.33
N TRP A 122 -9.94 -10.23 10.65
CA TRP A 122 -8.57 -10.40 11.13
C TRP A 122 -7.86 -9.06 11.35
N PHE A 123 -7.96 -8.14 10.38
CA PHE A 123 -7.41 -6.79 10.52
C PHE A 123 -8.01 -6.06 11.72
N GLN A 124 -9.33 -6.12 11.90
CA GLN A 124 -9.98 -5.52 13.06
C GLN A 124 -9.49 -6.10 14.38
N ILE A 125 -9.34 -7.43 14.47
CA ILE A 125 -8.79 -8.11 15.65
C ILE A 125 -7.40 -7.57 15.96
N GLN A 126 -6.53 -7.45 14.96
CA GLN A 126 -5.18 -6.89 15.14
C GLN A 126 -5.22 -5.45 15.64
N VAL A 127 -6.09 -4.61 15.08
CA VAL A 127 -6.28 -3.22 15.53
C VAL A 127 -6.78 -3.16 16.97
N LYS A 128 -7.77 -3.99 17.34
CA LYS A 128 -8.28 -4.04 18.73
C LYS A 128 -7.23 -4.54 19.70
N PHE A 129 -6.50 -5.59 19.36
CA PHE A 129 -5.39 -6.08 20.17
C PHE A 129 -4.31 -5.01 20.37
N SER A 130 -3.91 -4.33 19.29
CA SER A 130 -2.97 -3.21 19.35
C SER A 130 -3.47 -2.08 20.27
N ALA A 131 -4.76 -1.74 20.19
CA ALA A 131 -5.36 -0.74 21.06
C ALA A 131 -5.35 -1.17 22.54
N ILE A 132 -5.60 -2.44 22.85
CA ILE A 132 -5.50 -2.98 24.22
C ILE A 132 -4.07 -2.83 24.76
N VAL A 133 -3.06 -3.25 23.98
CA VAL A 133 -1.65 -3.13 24.36
C VAL A 133 -1.23 -1.67 24.53
N ARG A 134 -1.70 -0.77 23.64
CA ARG A 134 -1.40 0.66 23.74
C ARG A 134 -2.07 1.31 24.94
N MET A 135 -3.31 0.91 25.24
CA MET A 135 -4.05 1.40 26.40
C MET A 135 -3.35 1.03 27.72
N GLN A 136 -2.79 -0.18 27.83
CA GLN A 136 -1.95 -0.55 28.97
C GLN A 136 -0.77 0.39 29.16
N LYS A 137 -0.08 0.77 28.08
CA LYS A 137 1.09 1.67 28.15
C LYS A 137 0.74 3.12 28.54
N ILE A 138 -0.48 3.56 28.28
CA ILE A 138 -0.88 4.97 28.44
C ILE A 138 -1.70 5.20 29.72
N MET A 139 -2.60 4.26 30.04
CA MET A 139 -3.65 4.48 31.04
C MET A 139 -3.42 3.73 32.36
N VAL A 140 -2.39 2.87 32.44
CA VAL A 140 -2.06 2.20 33.70
C VAL A 140 -1.72 3.24 34.77
N VAL A 141 -2.14 2.95 35.98
CA VAL A 141 -1.88 3.73 37.19
C VAL A 141 -1.00 2.84 38.06
N GLU A 142 0.19 3.31 38.41
CA GLU A 142 1.17 2.49 39.14
C GLU A 142 0.93 2.47 40.65
N ASP A 143 0.46 3.59 41.20
CA ASP A 143 0.25 3.78 42.63
C ASP A 143 -0.97 4.67 42.90
N GLU A 144 -1.49 4.62 44.14
CA GLU A 144 -2.59 5.46 44.61
C GLU A 144 -2.29 6.97 44.46
N ASN A 145 -1.02 7.35 44.49
CA ASN A 145 -0.57 8.74 44.37
C ASN A 145 -0.21 9.15 42.93
N ASP A 146 -0.37 8.27 41.93
CA ASP A 146 -0.09 8.56 40.51
C ASP A 146 -1.20 9.44 39.88
N HIS A 147 -1.30 10.66 40.39
CA HIS A 147 -2.21 11.68 39.89
C HIS A 147 -1.61 12.36 38.67
N LEU A 148 -2.39 12.45 37.59
CA LEU A 148 -2.01 13.26 36.45
C LEU A 148 -2.36 14.72 36.74
N LYS A 149 -1.39 15.62 36.62
CA LYS A 149 -1.59 17.07 36.76
C LYS A 149 -1.12 17.78 35.51
N GLU A 150 -2.00 18.52 34.86
CA GLU A 150 -1.70 19.33 33.68
C GLU A 150 -2.13 20.77 33.95
N GLU A 151 -1.29 21.74 33.58
CA GLU A 151 -1.63 23.16 33.72
C GLU A 151 -2.81 23.49 32.80
N SER A 152 -3.93 23.91 33.38
CA SER A 152 -5.15 24.25 32.64
C SER A 152 -5.28 25.73 32.33
N GLY A 153 -4.40 26.57 32.87
CA GLY A 153 -4.30 27.99 32.52
C GLY A 153 -3.62 28.82 33.59
N SER A 154 -3.01 29.93 33.18
CA SER A 154 -2.38 30.91 34.07
C SER A 154 -3.02 32.29 33.91
N SER A 155 -3.11 33.02 35.01
CA SER A 155 -3.63 34.39 35.09
C SER A 155 -2.61 35.29 35.75
N TRP A 156 -2.36 36.45 35.12
CA TRP A 156 -1.40 37.45 35.58
C TRP A 156 -2.14 38.71 36.01
N GLY A 157 -2.01 39.09 37.29
CA GLY A 157 -2.49 40.35 37.86
C GLY A 157 -1.35 41.18 38.44
N ASP A 158 -1.61 42.48 38.68
CA ASP A 158 -0.63 43.46 39.19
C ASP A 158 -0.03 42.99 40.54
N GLY A 159 1.15 42.34 40.46
CA GLY A 159 1.86 41.77 41.60
C GLY A 159 1.57 40.29 41.95
N SER A 160 0.66 39.59 41.27
CA SER A 160 0.38 38.16 41.54
C SER A 160 0.10 37.34 40.29
N SER A 161 0.75 36.18 40.16
CA SER A 161 0.44 35.13 39.20
C SER A 161 -0.35 34.01 39.90
N SER A 162 -1.40 33.50 39.26
CA SER A 162 -2.11 32.30 39.70
C SER A 162 -2.15 31.28 38.56
N GLU A 163 -1.70 30.07 38.85
CA GLU A 163 -1.76 28.91 37.95
C GLU A 163 -2.92 28.01 38.37
N SER A 164 -3.67 27.49 37.40
CA SER A 164 -4.73 26.52 37.59
C SER A 164 -4.32 25.19 36.98
N PHE A 165 -4.59 24.09 37.69
CA PHE A 165 -4.24 22.74 37.24
C PHE A 165 -5.48 21.89 37.09
N LYS A 166 -5.57 21.16 35.97
CA LYS A 166 -6.49 20.04 35.84
C LYS A 166 -5.81 18.80 36.42
N VAL A 167 -6.41 18.25 37.46
CA VAL A 167 -5.94 17.04 38.13
C VAL A 167 -6.88 15.88 37.77
N SER A 168 -6.33 14.75 37.36
CA SER A 168 -7.04 13.48 37.29
C SER A 168 -6.46 12.56 38.34
N PHE A 169 -7.29 12.21 39.32
CA PHE A 169 -6.88 11.36 40.43
C PHE A 169 -6.60 9.92 39.96
N ALA A 170 -5.75 9.23 40.70
CA ALA A 170 -5.32 7.87 40.39
C ALA A 170 -6.51 6.92 40.28
N TYR A 171 -7.44 6.97 41.24
CA TYR A 171 -8.63 6.11 41.24
C TYR A 171 -9.56 6.39 40.04
N GLU A 172 -9.71 7.64 39.61
CA GLU A 172 -10.53 8.01 38.44
C GLU A 172 -9.91 7.52 37.14
N ARG A 173 -8.58 7.67 37.01
CA ARG A 173 -7.81 7.12 35.89
C ARG A 173 -7.93 5.60 35.84
N TYR A 174 -7.80 4.93 36.99
CA TYR A 174 -7.91 3.48 37.11
C TYR A 174 -9.31 2.99 36.74
N GLU A 175 -10.37 3.64 37.23
CA GLU A 175 -11.75 3.31 36.88
C GLU A 175 -11.99 3.45 35.37
N SER A 176 -11.54 4.57 34.78
CA SER A 176 -11.63 4.83 33.34
C SER A 176 -10.88 3.76 32.54
N TYR A 177 -9.67 3.40 32.96
CA TYR A 177 -8.85 2.37 32.36
C TYR A 177 -9.54 1.00 32.38
N ILE A 178 -10.03 0.55 33.54
CA ILE A 178 -10.73 -0.74 33.67
C ILE A 178 -11.97 -0.76 32.78
N LYS A 179 -12.78 0.31 32.75
CA LYS A 179 -13.97 0.38 31.88
C LYS A 179 -13.59 0.28 30.40
N ALA A 180 -12.59 1.05 29.96
CA ALA A 180 -12.13 1.05 28.58
C ALA A 180 -11.55 -0.32 28.18
N GLN A 181 -10.74 -0.93 29.03
CA GLN A 181 -10.14 -2.23 28.82
C GLN A 181 -11.19 -3.34 28.74
N THR A 182 -12.17 -3.35 29.66
CA THR A 182 -13.26 -4.35 29.69
C THR A 182 -14.06 -4.32 28.39
N ARG A 183 -14.38 -3.11 27.89
CA ARG A 183 -15.07 -2.93 26.62
C ARG A 183 -14.23 -3.41 25.44
N ALA A 184 -12.96 -3.02 25.37
CA ALA A 184 -12.07 -3.44 24.30
C ALA A 184 -11.89 -4.98 24.26
N MET A 185 -11.78 -5.62 25.43
CA MET A 185 -11.69 -7.08 25.55
C MET A 185 -13.00 -7.78 25.16
N ALA A 186 -14.17 -7.18 25.40
CA ALA A 186 -15.44 -7.74 24.96
C ALA A 186 -15.57 -7.71 23.43
N GLU A 187 -15.23 -6.58 22.82
CA GLU A 187 -15.19 -6.45 21.35
C GLU A 187 -14.18 -7.42 20.73
N PHE A 188 -12.98 -7.55 21.31
CA PHE A 188 -11.96 -8.51 20.85
C PHE A 188 -12.50 -9.95 20.87
N ARG A 189 -13.13 -10.37 21.96
CA ARG A 189 -13.74 -11.71 22.07
C ARG A 189 -14.82 -11.95 21.01
N ASN A 190 -15.67 -10.95 20.78
CA ASN A 190 -16.73 -11.03 19.78
C ASN A 190 -16.18 -11.15 18.35
N LEU A 191 -15.17 -10.33 18.00
CA LEU A 191 -14.52 -10.39 16.69
C LEU A 191 -13.79 -11.72 16.48
N THR A 192 -13.06 -12.18 17.50
CA THR A 192 -12.38 -13.49 17.46
C THR A 192 -13.37 -14.62 17.24
N LYS A 193 -14.54 -14.59 17.88
CA LYS A 193 -15.59 -15.58 17.66
C LYS A 193 -16.10 -15.56 16.22
N GLN A 194 -16.44 -14.37 15.69
CA GLN A 194 -16.91 -14.22 14.30
C GLN A 194 -15.86 -14.69 13.28
N PHE A 195 -14.59 -14.39 13.55
CA PHE A 195 -13.49 -14.86 12.71
C PHE A 195 -13.38 -16.39 12.71
N LEU A 196 -13.42 -17.02 13.89
CA LEU A 196 -13.32 -18.48 14.02
C LEU A 196 -14.50 -19.23 13.38
N GLU A 197 -15.68 -18.62 13.31
CA GLU A 197 -16.85 -19.18 12.63
C GLU A 197 -16.72 -19.18 11.09
N LEU A 198 -15.94 -18.24 10.55
CA LEU A 198 -15.75 -18.06 9.10
C LEU A 198 -14.40 -18.61 8.59
N ALA A 199 -13.41 -18.71 9.47
CA ALA A 199 -12.08 -19.18 9.13
C ALA A 199 -12.06 -20.71 8.92
N HIS A 200 -11.14 -21.16 8.08
CA HIS A 200 -10.92 -22.58 7.85
C HIS A 200 -10.18 -23.20 9.06
N ASP A 201 -10.33 -24.50 9.26
CA ASP A 201 -9.80 -25.14 10.47
C ASP A 201 -8.28 -25.04 10.59
N GLU A 202 -7.57 -25.13 9.46
CA GLU A 202 -6.11 -25.10 9.34
C GLU A 202 -5.54 -23.68 9.14
N ASP A 203 -6.32 -22.64 9.41
CA ASP A 203 -5.86 -21.26 9.25
C ASP A 203 -4.81 -20.90 10.32
N GLU A 204 -3.59 -20.54 9.89
CA GLU A 204 -2.48 -20.12 10.75
C GLU A 204 -2.86 -18.98 11.71
N ARG A 205 -3.86 -18.16 11.35
CA ARG A 205 -4.35 -17.06 12.18
C ARG A 205 -5.00 -17.56 13.47
N ARG A 206 -5.54 -18.78 13.51
CA ARG A 206 -6.12 -19.36 14.74
C ARG A 206 -5.07 -19.52 15.84
N LEU A 207 -3.87 -19.98 15.50
CA LEU A 207 -2.76 -20.08 16.45
C LEU A 207 -2.35 -18.70 16.98
N LYS A 208 -2.34 -17.68 16.10
CA LYS A 208 -2.04 -16.30 16.51
C LYS A 208 -3.13 -15.73 17.44
N LEU A 209 -4.40 -16.07 17.24
CA LEU A 209 -5.48 -15.69 18.15
C LEU A 209 -5.28 -16.26 19.55
N GLU A 210 -4.87 -17.52 19.62
CA GLU A 210 -4.57 -18.17 20.90
C GLU A 210 -3.42 -17.43 21.63
N GLN A 211 -2.35 -17.09 20.92
CA GLN A 211 -1.25 -16.29 21.48
C GLN A 211 -1.72 -14.91 21.98
N MET A 212 -2.55 -14.22 21.21
CA MET A 212 -3.12 -12.93 21.63
C MET A 212 -4.01 -13.09 22.88
N GLN A 213 -4.82 -14.14 22.92
CA GLN A 213 -5.70 -14.44 24.04
C GLN A 213 -4.90 -14.73 25.33
N ILE A 214 -3.84 -15.54 25.24
CA ILE A 214 -2.92 -15.78 26.35
C ILE A 214 -2.29 -14.47 26.86
N GLY A 215 -1.87 -13.59 25.95
CA GLY A 215 -1.35 -12.27 26.31
C GLY A 215 -2.36 -11.42 27.08
N ILE A 216 -3.62 -11.39 26.62
CA ILE A 216 -4.72 -10.69 27.30
C ILE A 216 -4.98 -11.30 28.68
N ASP A 217 -5.04 -12.62 28.79
CA ASP A 217 -5.36 -13.28 30.06
C ASP A 217 -4.24 -13.13 31.08
N LYS A 218 -2.97 -13.11 30.65
CA LYS A 218 -1.84 -12.73 31.50
C LYS A 218 -2.03 -11.31 32.06
N THR A 219 -2.42 -10.36 31.21
CA THR A 219 -2.61 -8.97 31.65
C THR A 219 -3.77 -8.80 32.61
N LYS A 220 -4.85 -9.59 32.46
CA LYS A 220 -5.93 -9.65 33.45
C LYS A 220 -5.43 -10.21 34.77
N ALA A 221 -4.69 -11.32 34.75
CA ALA A 221 -4.16 -11.93 35.96
C ALA A 221 -3.19 -11.00 36.71
N GLU A 222 -2.43 -10.15 35.99
CA GLU A 222 -1.61 -9.10 36.60
C GLU A 222 -2.47 -8.02 37.25
N LEU A 223 -3.56 -7.58 36.61
CA LEU A 223 -4.50 -6.62 37.19
C LEU A 223 -5.25 -7.16 38.40
N ASP A 224 -5.69 -8.43 38.36
CA ASP A 224 -6.36 -9.06 39.48
C ASP A 224 -5.43 -9.19 40.69
N LYS A 225 -4.12 -9.35 40.49
CA LYS A 225 -3.13 -9.31 41.57
C LYS A 225 -2.96 -7.91 42.15
N ILE A 226 -3.02 -6.88 41.31
CA ILE A 226 -2.95 -5.47 41.74
C ILE A 226 -4.22 -5.09 42.51
N SER A 227 -5.41 -5.54 42.06
CA SER A 227 -6.67 -5.24 42.75
C SER A 227 -6.87 -6.04 44.03
N ASN A 228 -6.27 -7.24 44.14
CA ASN A 228 -6.31 -8.08 45.34
C ASN A 228 -5.08 -7.89 46.24
N SER A 229 -4.42 -6.73 46.21
CA SER A 229 -3.47 -6.35 47.26
C SER A 229 -4.18 -5.94 48.57
N ASP A 230 -5.35 -6.51 48.85
CA ASP A 230 -5.84 -6.65 50.22
C ASP A 230 -4.98 -7.73 50.89
N GLY A 231 -4.26 -7.30 51.92
CA GLY A 231 -3.06 -7.94 52.46
C GLY A 231 -3.21 -9.39 52.93
N ASP A 232 -2.03 -9.99 53.16
CA ASP A 232 -1.79 -11.08 54.12
C ASP A 232 -3.02 -11.92 54.46
N LYS A 233 -3.53 -12.69 53.50
CA LYS A 233 -4.32 -13.86 53.89
C LYS A 233 -3.31 -14.83 54.51
N PRO A 234 -3.39 -15.13 55.82
CA PRO A 234 -2.47 -16.06 56.44
C PRO A 234 -2.55 -17.39 55.69
N ILE A 235 -1.39 -17.96 55.40
CA ILE A 235 -1.29 -19.29 54.81
C ILE A 235 -1.92 -20.26 55.82
N GLU A 236 -3.14 -20.75 55.54
CA GLU A 236 -3.74 -21.82 56.33
C GLU A 236 -3.02 -23.14 56.01
N VAL A 237 -2.01 -23.45 56.83
CA VAL A 237 -1.35 -24.76 56.81
C VAL A 237 -2.15 -25.73 57.69
N ILE A 238 -2.97 -26.57 57.05
CA ILE A 238 -3.68 -27.66 57.75
C ILE A 238 -2.74 -28.86 57.87
N ILE A 239 -2.11 -29.02 59.05
CA ILE A 239 -1.30 -30.20 59.37
C ILE A 239 -2.23 -31.32 59.86
N LYS A 240 -2.38 -32.39 59.06
CA LYS A 240 -3.12 -33.59 59.46
C LYS A 240 -2.17 -34.71 59.90
N ARG A 241 -2.58 -35.48 60.92
CA ARG A 241 -1.96 -36.78 61.21
C ARG A 241 -2.53 -37.84 60.27
N LYS A 242 -1.70 -38.83 59.92
CA LYS A 242 -2.09 -39.94 59.06
C LYS A 242 -3.21 -40.75 59.72
N GLY A 243 -4.47 -40.52 59.30
CA GLY A 243 -5.63 -41.31 59.75
C GLY A 243 -6.99 -40.60 59.82
N GLU A 244 -7.06 -39.27 59.77
CA GLU A 244 -8.36 -38.56 59.88
C GLU A 244 -8.94 -38.19 58.51
N SER A 245 -10.15 -38.71 58.20
CA SER A 245 -10.97 -38.25 57.07
C SER A 245 -11.79 -37.01 57.44
N LEU A 246 -12.19 -36.25 56.42
CA LEU A 246 -12.87 -34.94 56.50
C LEU A 246 -14.07 -34.89 57.45
#